data_AF-A0A932PDH0-F1
#
_entry.id   AF-A0A932PDH0-F1
#
_cell.length_a   1.000
_cell.length_b   1.000
_cell.length_c   1.000
_cell.angle_alpha   90.00
_cell.angle_beta   90.00
_cell.angle_gamma   90.00
#
_symmetry.space_group_name_H-M   'P 1'
#
loop_
_entity.id
_entity.type
_entity.pdbx_description
1 polymer ?
#
loop_
_entity_poly.entity_id
_entity_poly.type
_entity_poly.pdbx_seq_one_letter_code
_entity_poly.pdbx_strand_id
1 'polypeptide(L)'
;MKAIIPPLCLFLGLAMFCAAFAVAAVEQPEATVEYHRARVSGDDEFGDLLEAQLERRQFARKVLLGSLIAGGVAMTATAFVAMRG
;
A
#
# COMPACT_ATOMS: atom_id res chain seq x y z
N MET A 1 29.42 15.52 4.88
CA MET A 1 28.42 14.63 4.24
C MET A 1 27.61 13.79 5.24
N LYS A 2 28.18 13.28 6.35
CA LYS A 2 27.44 12.54 7.39
C LYS A 2 26.30 13.30 8.09
N ALA A 3 26.32 14.63 8.14
CA ALA A 3 25.32 15.42 8.86
C ALA A 3 23.97 15.59 8.12
N ILE A 4 23.92 15.35 6.81
CA ILE A 4 22.72 15.64 5.97
C ILE A 4 21.91 14.36 5.67
N ILE A 5 22.56 13.20 5.73
CA ILE A 5 21.92 11.90 5.50
C ILE A 5 20.82 11.60 6.56
N PRO A 6 21.03 11.86 7.87
CA PRO A 6 20.02 11.59 8.88
C PRO A 6 18.70 12.37 8.71
N PRO A 7 18.70 13.70 8.49
CA PRO A 7 17.45 14.45 8.32
C PRO A 7 16.72 14.11 7.01
N LEU A 8 17.43 13.82 5.92
CA LEU A 8 16.82 13.35 4.67
C LEU A 8 16.11 12.01 4.85
N CYS A 9 16.72 11.08 5.58
CA CYS A 9 16.17 9.75 5.82
C CYS A 9 14.90 9.81 6.71
N LEU A 10 14.88 10.71 7.70
CA LEU A 10 13.67 11.01 8.47
C LEU A 10 12.56 11.64 7.61
N PHE A 11 12.91 12.59 6.74
CA PHE A 11 11.93 13.21 5.84
C PHE A 11 11.33 12.20 4.87
N LEU A 12 12.16 11.32 4.31
CA LEU A 12 11.69 10.27 3.41
C LEU A 12 10.80 9.27 4.16
N GLY A 13 11.19 8.87 5.37
CA GLY A 13 10.37 8.02 6.23
C GLY A 13 9.00 8.64 6.52
N LEU A 14 8.98 9.92 6.90
CA LEU A 14 7.74 10.68 7.12
C LEU A 14 6.86 10.72 5.86
N ALA A 15 7.45 11.01 4.70
CA ALA A 15 6.71 11.01 3.43
C ALA A 15 6.12 9.63 3.10
N MET A 16 6.85 8.54 3.38
CA MET A 16 6.34 7.18 3.21
C MET A 16 5.17 6.88 4.17
N PHE A 17 5.21 7.36 5.41
CA PHE A 17 4.07 7.23 6.33
C PHE A 17 2.86 8.05 5.87
N CYS A 18 3.06 9.28 5.40
CA CYS A 18 1.98 10.08 4.83
C CYS A 18 1.35 9.40 3.60
N ALA A 19 2.17 8.83 2.71
CA ALA A 19 1.69 8.06 1.57
C ALA A 19 0.96 6.79 1.99
N ALA A 20 1.47 6.04 2.98
CA ALA A 20 0.79 4.88 3.55
C ALA A 20 -0.58 5.27 4.13
N PHE A 21 -0.63 6.37 4.88
CA PHE A 21 -1.87 6.88 5.44
C PHE A 21 -2.86 7.32 4.36
N ALA A 22 -2.40 8.01 3.31
CA ALA A 22 -3.25 8.38 2.19
C ALA A 22 -3.83 7.15 1.47
N VAL A 23 -2.98 6.14 1.19
CA VAL A 23 -3.43 4.88 0.59
C VAL A 23 -4.37 4.12 1.52
N ALA A 24 -4.19 4.21 2.84
CA ALA A 24 -5.09 3.61 3.82
C ALA A 24 -6.44 4.35 3.91
N ALA A 25 -6.44 5.67 3.73
CA ALA A 25 -7.63 6.52 3.79
C ALA A 25 -8.53 6.40 2.54
N VAL A 26 -7.97 5.99 1.39
CA VAL A 26 -8.77 5.67 0.20
C VAL A 26 -9.64 4.44 0.47
N GLU A 27 -10.89 4.46 0.00
CA GLU A 27 -11.84 3.35 0.15
C GLU A 27 -11.29 2.02 -0.39
N GLN A 28 -11.75 0.91 0.19
CA GLN A 28 -11.37 -0.41 -0.29
C GLN A 28 -11.90 -0.63 -1.71
N PRO A 29 -11.14 -1.33 -2.59
CA PRO A 29 -11.70 -1.72 -3.87
C PRO A 29 -12.87 -2.68 -3.60
N GLU A 30 -14.08 -2.16 -3.71
CA GLU A 30 -15.33 -2.89 -3.58
C GLU A 30 -15.65 -3.65 -4.87
N ALA A 31 -16.46 -4.69 -4.73
CA ALA A 31 -17.00 -5.39 -5.89
C ALA A 31 -17.85 -4.41 -6.72
N THR A 32 -17.47 -4.21 -7.97
CA THR A 32 -18.20 -3.33 -8.89
C THR A 32 -19.61 -3.85 -9.13
N VAL A 33 -20.54 -2.94 -9.45
CA VAL A 33 -21.93 -3.28 -9.83
C VAL A 33 -21.98 -4.33 -10.96
N GLU A 34 -20.94 -4.39 -11.80
CA GLU A 34 -20.73 -5.41 -12.84
C GLU A 34 -20.58 -6.83 -12.28
N TYR A 35 -19.99 -7.01 -11.11
CA TYR A 35 -19.87 -8.32 -10.44
C TYR A 35 -21.24 -8.86 -10.02
N HIS A 36 -22.08 -8.00 -9.45
CA HIS A 36 -23.46 -8.33 -9.10
C HIS A 36 -24.30 -8.61 -10.35
N ARG A 37 -24.01 -7.94 -11.47
CA ARG A 37 -24.70 -8.16 -12.74
C ARG A 37 -24.30 -9.49 -13.40
N ALA A 38 -23.01 -9.84 -13.40
CA ALA A 38 -22.50 -11.10 -13.93
C ALA A 38 -23.06 -12.32 -13.17
N ARG A 39 -23.15 -12.20 -11.83
CA ARG A 39 -23.75 -13.23 -10.97
C ARG A 39 -25.24 -13.46 -11.24
N VAL A 40 -25.96 -12.41 -11.66
CA VAL A 40 -27.39 -12.51 -12.02
C VAL A 40 -27.60 -13.01 -13.45
N SER A 41 -26.65 -12.76 -14.37
CA SER A 41 -26.72 -13.25 -15.75
C SER A 41 -26.31 -14.71 -15.91
N GLY A 42 -25.78 -15.36 -14.86
CA GLY A 42 -25.31 -16.75 -14.92
C GLY A 42 -24.08 -16.93 -15.80
N ASP A 43 -23.29 -15.86 -15.97
CA ASP A 43 -22.06 -15.87 -16.75
C ASP A 43 -20.88 -16.11 -15.79
N ASP A 44 -20.74 -17.38 -15.40
CA ASP A 44 -19.81 -17.81 -14.35
C ASP A 44 -18.35 -17.48 -14.69
N GLU A 45 -17.97 -17.59 -15.98
CA GLU A 45 -16.61 -17.30 -16.45
C GLU A 45 -16.26 -15.80 -16.33
N PHE A 46 -17.24 -14.93 -16.61
CA PHE A 46 -17.07 -13.48 -16.44
C PHE A 46 -17.07 -13.10 -14.95
N GLY A 47 -17.86 -13.78 -14.12
CA GLY A 47 -17.84 -13.66 -12.66
C GLY A 47 -16.44 -13.95 -12.08
N ASP A 48 -15.87 -15.11 -12.40
CA ASP A 48 -14.57 -15.54 -11.88
C ASP A 48 -13.44 -14.56 -12.23
N LEU A 49 -13.46 -13.98 -13.43
CA LEU A 49 -12.49 -12.97 -13.85
C LEU A 49 -12.58 -11.68 -13.02
N LEU A 50 -13.79 -11.20 -12.73
CA LEU A 50 -13.97 -10.02 -11.89
C LEU A 50 -13.58 -10.30 -10.42
N GLU A 51 -13.85 -11.50 -9.89
CA GLU A 51 -13.43 -11.89 -8.54
C GLU A 51 -11.90 -11.89 -8.42
N ALA A 52 -11.22 -12.52 -9.38
CA ALA A 52 -9.77 -12.55 -9.43
C ALA A 52 -9.15 -11.15 -9.55
N GLN A 53 -9.79 -10.22 -10.27
CA GLN A 53 -9.32 -8.84 -10.34
C GLN A 53 -9.47 -8.09 -9.01
N LEU A 54 -10.60 -8.29 -8.32
CA LEU A 54 -10.83 -7.68 -7.00
C LEU A 54 -9.82 -8.20 -5.98
N GLU A 55 -9.61 -9.50 -5.93
CA GLU A 55 -8.63 -10.12 -5.02
C GLU A 55 -7.22 -9.61 -5.30
N ARG A 56 -6.81 -9.52 -6.57
CA ARG A 56 -5.50 -8.95 -6.95
C ARG A 56 -5.35 -7.50 -6.51
N ARG A 57 -6.38 -6.65 -6.68
CA ARG A 57 -6.35 -5.24 -6.26
C ARG A 57 -6.25 -5.11 -4.74
N GLN A 58 -7.01 -5.92 -4.00
CA GLN A 58 -6.95 -5.94 -2.54
C GLN A 58 -5.59 -6.43 -2.04
N PHE A 59 -5.06 -7.49 -2.64
CA PHE A 59 -3.75 -8.03 -2.29
C PHE A 59 -2.62 -7.04 -2.59
N ALA A 60 -2.63 -6.45 -3.79
CA ALA A 60 -1.65 -5.43 -4.18
C ALA A 60 -1.66 -4.24 -3.21
N ARG A 61 -2.85 -3.78 -2.79
CA ARG A 61 -2.98 -2.70 -1.80
C ARG A 61 -2.38 -3.11 -0.44
N LYS A 62 -2.66 -4.32 0.05
CA LYS A 62 -2.10 -4.83 1.31
C LYS A 62 -0.57 -4.91 1.26
N VAL A 63 -0.02 -5.45 0.18
CA VAL A 63 1.44 -5.56 -0.03
C VAL A 63 2.07 -4.17 -0.10
N LEU A 64 1.45 -3.24 -0.84
CA LEU A 64 1.94 -1.88 -0.99
C LEU A 64 1.91 -1.10 0.34
N LEU A 65 0.84 -1.22 1.13
CA LEU A 65 0.78 -0.63 2.48
C LEU A 65 1.84 -1.23 3.41
N GLY A 66 1.98 -2.56 3.40
CA GLY A 66 2.99 -3.25 4.20
C GLY A 66 4.41 -2.81 3.86
N SER A 67 4.74 -2.70 2.56
CA SER A 67 6.06 -2.27 2.12
C SER A 67 6.35 -0.79 2.42
N LEU A 68 5.35 0.09 2.28
CA LEU A 68 5.47 1.50 2.63
C LEU A 68 5.75 1.71 4.12
N ILE A 69 5.01 1.01 4.98
CA ILE A 69 5.20 1.08 6.44
C ILE A 69 6.56 0.49 6.81
N ALA A 70 6.89 -0.71 6.31
CA ALA A 70 8.17 -1.36 6.60
C ALA A 70 9.36 -0.52 6.14
N GLY A 71 9.29 0.10 4.95
CA GLY A 71 10.30 1.01 4.43
C GLY A 71 10.46 2.26 5.29
N GLY A 72 9.35 2.89 5.71
CA GLY A 72 9.38 4.03 6.62
C GLY A 72 10.04 3.70 7.97
N VAL A 73 9.71 2.55 8.56
CA VAL A 73 10.34 2.07 9.82
C VAL A 73 11.83 1.80 9.62
N ALA A 74 12.23 1.14 8.53
CA ALA A 74 13.65 0.87 8.26
C ALA A 74 14.47 2.16 8.08
N MET A 75 13.94 3.15 7.35
CA MET A 75 14.61 4.43 7.15
C MET A 75 14.72 5.24 8.44
N THR A 76 13.66 5.28 9.24
CA THR A 76 13.70 5.97 10.55
C THR A 76 14.65 5.29 11.52
N ALA A 77 14.67 3.95 11.58
CA ALA A 77 15.61 3.20 12.41
C ALA A 77 17.08 3.42 11.98
N THR A 78 17.37 3.35 10.68
CA THR A 78 18.73 3.61 10.17
C THR A 78 19.18 5.05 10.42
N ALA A 79 18.29 6.03 10.27
CA ALA A 79 18.57 7.41 10.61
C ALA A 79 18.95 7.57 12.09
N PHE A 80 18.21 6.91 13.00
CA PHE A 80 18.44 6.98 14.43
C PHE A 80 19.78 6.34 14.84
N VAL A 81 20.10 5.17 14.26
CA VAL A 81 21.41 4.52 14.45
C VAL A 81 22.53 5.41 13.92
N ALA A 82 22.34 6.02 12.74
CA ALA A 82 23.34 6.91 12.13
C ALA A 82 23.57 8.21 12.92
N MET A 83 22.59 8.69 13.70
CA MET A 83 22.78 9.84 14.61
C MET A 83 23.46 9.47 15.92
N ARG A 84 23.44 8.20 16.33
CA ARG A 84 24.02 7.72 17.59
C ARG A 84 25.48 7.24 17.44
N GLY A 85 25.97 7.07 16.21
CA GLY A 85 27.33 6.60 15.89
C GLY A 85 28.22 7.62 15.18
#